data_AF-F2NCX9-F1
#
_entry.id   AF-F2NCX9-F1
#
_cell.length_a   1.000
_cell.length_b   1.000
_cell.length_c   1.000
_cell.angle_alpha   90.00
_cell.angle_beta   90.00
_cell.angle_gamma   90.00
#
_symmetry.space_group_name_H-M   'P 1'
#
loop_
_entity.id
_entity.type
_entity.pdbx_description
1 polymer ?
#
loop_
_entity_poly.entity_id
_entity_poly.type
_entity_poly.pdbx_seq_one_letter_code
_entity_poly.pdbx_strand_id
1 'polypeptide(L)'
;MNKRRRFHFRGFYQSCLVVEVVVLLALLAAGCQAPSRENQELSSEAVQHTIDHWNPSFAKVIDFYGLHFPHGKTGDVAEAYVLLTNPADREKKLTVFEAQLKRLYKSDGQPQWHLTALVSHGLVGGQRLGWDNLMTPIQTAKTTP
;
A
#
# COMPACT_ATOMS: atom_id res chain seq x y z
N MET A 1 -29.16 81.83 1.84
CA MET A 1 -28.04 81.21 1.08
C MET A 1 -26.85 81.16 2.05
N ASN A 2 -26.10 80.09 2.32
CA ASN A 2 -25.75 78.89 1.55
C ASN A 2 -25.34 77.75 2.52
N LYS A 3 -25.79 76.51 2.26
CA LYS A 3 -25.45 75.25 2.97
C LYS A 3 -24.19 74.62 2.33
N ARG A 4 -23.19 74.18 3.10
CA ARG A 4 -22.24 73.08 2.74
C ARG A 4 -21.68 72.42 4.03
N ARG A 5 -22.26 71.32 4.50
CA ARG A 5 -21.87 69.88 4.34
C ARG A 5 -20.42 69.54 4.72
N ARG A 6 -20.25 68.91 5.90
CA ARG A 6 -19.05 68.16 6.32
C ARG A 6 -19.10 66.75 5.72
N PHE A 7 -18.00 66.30 5.10
CA PHE A 7 -17.81 64.91 4.69
C PHE A 7 -17.13 64.12 5.82
N HIS A 8 -17.76 63.02 6.24
CA HIS A 8 -17.19 62.06 7.17
C HIS A 8 -16.31 61.06 6.41
N PHE A 9 -15.02 61.05 6.70
CA PHE A 9 -14.03 60.07 6.22
C PHE A 9 -13.85 59.01 7.31
N ARG A 10 -14.70 57.97 7.33
CA ARG A 10 -14.67 56.92 8.37
C ARG A 10 -14.77 55.49 7.83
N GLY A 11 -14.49 55.26 6.55
CA GLY A 11 -14.82 54.00 5.86
C GLY A 11 -13.66 53.06 5.48
N PHE A 12 -12.38 53.43 5.70
CA PHE A 12 -11.27 52.67 5.09
C PHE A 12 -10.51 51.71 6.02
N TYR A 13 -10.55 51.90 7.34
CA TYR A 13 -9.76 51.10 8.28
C TYR A 13 -10.42 49.76 8.69
N GLN A 14 -11.71 49.60 8.45
CA GLN A 14 -12.46 48.42 8.89
C GLN A 14 -12.41 47.27 7.86
N SER A 15 -11.98 47.55 6.63
CA SER A 15 -11.95 46.57 5.53
C SER A 15 -10.64 45.78 5.46
N CYS A 16 -9.51 46.32 5.92
CA CYS A 16 -8.22 45.62 5.87
C CYS A 16 -8.11 44.51 6.94
N LEU A 17 -8.65 44.74 8.13
CA LEU A 17 -8.60 43.77 9.25
C LEU A 17 -9.41 42.49 8.98
N VAL A 18 -10.50 42.59 8.22
CA VAL A 18 -11.34 41.43 7.89
C VAL A 18 -10.62 40.50 6.89
N VAL A 19 -9.82 41.05 5.99
CA VAL A 19 -9.10 40.26 4.98
C VAL A 19 -7.97 39.45 5.63
N GLU A 20 -7.22 40.03 6.58
CA GLU A 20 -6.16 39.30 7.28
C GLU A 20 -6.71 38.15 8.14
N VAL A 21 -7.83 38.35 8.83
CA VAL A 21 -8.47 37.31 9.63
C VAL A 21 -9.01 36.17 8.76
N VAL A 22 -9.59 36.48 7.60
CA VAL A 22 -10.09 35.47 6.65
C VAL A 22 -8.95 34.67 6.03
N VAL A 23 -7.81 35.31 5.70
CA VAL A 23 -6.63 34.63 5.17
C VAL A 23 -6.00 33.72 6.24
N LEU A 24 -5.92 34.17 7.50
CA LEU A 24 -5.40 33.35 8.60
C LEU A 24 -6.31 32.14 8.89
N LEU A 25 -7.64 32.34 8.86
CA LEU A 25 -8.63 31.25 8.98
C LEU A 25 -8.56 30.27 7.80
N ALA A 26 -8.33 30.76 6.58
CA ALA A 26 -8.17 29.92 5.40
C ALA A 26 -6.89 29.07 5.45
N LEU A 27 -5.78 29.63 5.95
CA LEU A 27 -4.52 28.89 6.14
C LEU A 27 -4.62 27.86 7.28
N LEU A 28 -5.38 28.15 8.33
CA LEU A 28 -5.69 27.19 9.40
C LEU A 28 -6.63 26.07 8.93
N ALA A 29 -7.60 26.38 8.07
CA ALA A 29 -8.50 25.39 7.47
C ALA A 29 -7.83 24.52 6.39
N ALA A 30 -6.74 25.00 5.78
CA ALA A 30 -5.89 24.20 4.90
C ALA A 30 -4.85 23.35 5.67
N GLY A 31 -4.75 23.51 6.99
CA GLY A 31 -3.89 22.74 7.86
C GLY A 31 -4.44 21.33 8.12
N CYS A 32 -3.61 20.33 7.80
CA CYS A 32 -3.79 18.91 8.09
C CYS A 32 -4.76 18.13 7.19
N GLN A 33 -4.56 18.18 5.86
CA GLN A 33 -4.69 16.93 5.13
C GLN A 33 -3.56 16.02 5.61
N ALA A 34 -3.85 15.19 6.61
CA ALA A 34 -2.99 14.04 6.88
C ALA A 34 -2.81 13.31 5.54
N PRO A 35 -1.58 13.01 5.09
CA PRO A 35 -1.41 12.17 3.91
C PRO A 35 -2.26 10.94 4.17
N SER A 36 -3.22 10.68 3.29
CA SER A 36 -4.08 9.52 3.38
C SER A 36 -3.14 8.33 3.49
N ARG A 37 -3.05 7.74 4.70
CA ARG A 37 -2.41 6.45 4.89
C ARG A 37 -3.28 5.49 4.12
N GLU A 38 -2.99 5.32 2.84
CA GLU A 38 -3.55 4.28 2.02
C GLU A 38 -3.02 3.00 2.66
N ASN A 39 -3.82 2.47 3.60
CA ASN A 39 -3.54 1.20 4.24
C ASN A 39 -3.68 0.20 3.10
N GLN A 40 -2.55 -0.15 2.47
CA GLN A 40 -2.52 -1.00 1.30
C GLN A 40 -3.12 -2.35 1.71
N GLU A 41 -4.41 -2.53 1.43
CA GLU A 41 -5.11 -3.76 1.71
C GLU A 41 -4.43 -4.86 0.88
N LEU A 42 -4.10 -5.96 1.54
CA LEU A 42 -3.45 -7.08 0.88
C LEU A 42 -4.48 -7.78 0.00
N SER A 43 -4.30 -7.70 -1.32
CA SER A 43 -5.16 -8.37 -2.30
C SER A 43 -4.47 -9.60 -2.91
N SER A 44 -5.28 -10.58 -3.32
CA SER A 44 -4.79 -11.78 -3.98
C SER A 44 -4.06 -11.44 -5.29
N GLU A 45 -4.59 -10.47 -6.05
CA GLU A 45 -4.01 -10.04 -7.32
C GLU A 45 -2.63 -9.42 -7.14
N ALA A 46 -2.44 -8.58 -6.12
CA ALA A 46 -1.15 -7.98 -5.81
C ALA A 46 -0.11 -9.04 -5.41
N VAL A 47 -0.52 -10.05 -4.63
CA VAL A 47 0.36 -11.16 -4.25
C VAL A 47 0.72 -12.01 -5.46
N GLN A 48 -0.27 -12.41 -6.27
CA GLN A 48 -0.04 -13.18 -7.49
C GLN A 48 0.90 -12.44 -8.44
N HIS A 49 0.61 -11.16 -8.72
CA HIS A 49 1.46 -10.31 -9.54
C HIS A 49 2.89 -10.25 -8.99
N THR A 50 3.06 -10.10 -7.68
CA THR A 50 4.40 -10.06 -7.06
C THR A 50 5.15 -11.37 -7.25
N ILE A 51 4.50 -12.53 -7.05
CA ILE A 51 5.12 -13.85 -7.21
C ILE A 51 5.53 -14.09 -8.66
N ASP A 52 4.65 -13.79 -9.62
CA ASP A 52 4.91 -13.95 -11.06
C ASP A 52 6.11 -13.10 -11.53
N HIS A 53 6.31 -11.92 -10.95
CA HIS A 53 7.38 -11.00 -11.35
C HIS A 53 8.67 -11.14 -10.53
N TRP A 54 8.59 -11.69 -9.31
CA TRP A 54 9.75 -11.81 -8.43
C TRP A 54 10.84 -12.71 -9.03
N ASN A 55 10.46 -13.85 -9.63
CA ASN A 55 11.38 -14.71 -10.36
C ASN A 55 10.68 -15.42 -11.54
N PRO A 56 10.51 -14.75 -12.69
CA PRO A 56 9.74 -15.29 -13.83
C PRO A 56 10.38 -16.52 -14.47
N SER A 57 11.64 -16.81 -14.18
CA SER A 57 12.33 -18.01 -14.66
C SER A 57 11.96 -19.27 -13.86
N PHE A 58 11.47 -19.08 -12.63
CA PHE A 58 11.18 -20.17 -11.70
C PHE A 58 9.72 -20.20 -11.25
N ALA A 59 9.09 -19.05 -11.06
CA ALA A 59 7.77 -18.96 -10.45
C ALA A 59 6.77 -18.43 -11.48
N LYS A 60 5.76 -19.25 -11.76
CA LYS A 60 4.53 -18.81 -12.40
C LYS A 60 3.34 -19.37 -11.65
N VAL A 61 2.46 -18.49 -11.19
CA VAL A 61 1.25 -18.85 -10.48
C VAL A 61 0.26 -19.45 -11.48
N ILE A 62 -0.12 -20.70 -11.25
CA ILE A 62 -1.16 -21.41 -11.99
C ILE A 62 -2.50 -21.24 -11.31
N ASP A 63 -2.52 -21.35 -9.98
CA ASP A 63 -3.73 -21.20 -9.18
C ASP A 63 -3.42 -20.52 -7.84
N PHE A 64 -4.41 -19.81 -7.30
CA PHE A 64 -4.31 -19.05 -6.05
C PHE A 64 -5.46 -19.45 -5.13
N TYR A 65 -5.16 -20.21 -4.08
CA TYR A 65 -6.17 -20.79 -3.21
C TYR A 65 -6.74 -19.80 -2.17
N GLY A 66 -6.11 -18.63 -2.01
CA GLY A 66 -6.62 -17.56 -1.16
C GLY A 66 -5.60 -17.06 -0.15
N LEU A 67 -6.01 -16.01 0.57
CA LEU A 67 -5.26 -15.40 1.67
C LEU A 67 -5.82 -15.89 3.00
N HIS A 68 -4.92 -16.37 3.86
CA HIS A 68 -5.19 -16.72 5.24
C HIS A 68 -4.55 -15.70 6.18
N PHE A 69 -5.28 -15.31 7.22
CA PHE A 69 -4.83 -14.33 8.21
C PHE A 69 -4.88 -14.98 9.61
N PRO A 70 -3.78 -15.58 10.09
CA PRO A 70 -3.77 -16.33 11.34
C PRO A 70 -4.22 -15.51 12.56
N HIS A 71 -3.92 -14.20 12.54
CA HIS A 71 -4.26 -13.25 13.61
C HIS A 71 -5.43 -12.33 13.24
N GLY A 72 -6.22 -12.69 12.23
CA GLY A 72 -7.26 -11.85 11.66
C GLY A 72 -6.74 -10.79 10.69
N LYS A 73 -7.66 -10.17 9.92
CA LYS A 73 -7.34 -9.25 8.81
C LYS A 73 -6.58 -7.97 9.22
N THR A 74 -6.60 -7.62 10.51
CA THR A 74 -5.91 -6.43 11.03
C THR A 74 -4.46 -6.70 11.43
N GLY A 75 -4.04 -7.97 11.47
CA GLY A 75 -2.68 -8.36 11.85
C GLY A 75 -1.61 -8.00 10.82
N ASP A 76 -0.36 -8.20 11.21
CA ASP A 76 0.83 -7.94 10.38
C ASP A 76 1.36 -9.18 9.66
N VAL A 77 0.62 -10.30 9.73
CA VAL A 77 1.01 -11.59 9.13
C VAL A 77 -0.16 -12.13 8.32
N ALA A 78 0.14 -12.58 7.12
CA ALA A 78 -0.77 -13.31 6.26
C ALA A 78 -0.01 -14.42 5.53
N GLU A 79 -0.75 -15.41 5.04
CA GLU A 79 -0.22 -16.53 4.26
C GLU A 79 -1.08 -16.66 3.00
N ALA A 80 -0.46 -17.02 1.87
CA ALA A 80 -1.19 -17.41 0.67
C ALA A 80 -0.77 -18.81 0.25
N TYR A 81 -1.74 -19.64 -0.12
CA TYR A 81 -1.45 -20.94 -0.72
C TYR A 81 -1.56 -20.79 -2.24
N VAL A 82 -0.48 -21.11 -2.95
CA VAL A 82 -0.38 -20.91 -4.39
C VAL A 82 0.15 -22.17 -5.07
N LEU A 83 -0.44 -22.51 -6.22
CA LEU A 83 0.09 -23.55 -7.08
C LEU A 83 1.05 -22.92 -8.08
N LEU A 84 2.33 -23.25 -7.96
CA LEU A 84 3.36 -22.75 -8.87
C LEU A 84 3.77 -23.82 -9.87
N THR A 85 4.11 -23.37 -11.08
CA THR A 85 4.92 -24.13 -12.02
C THR A 85 6.25 -23.43 -12.24
N ASN A 86 7.28 -24.21 -12.54
CA ASN A 86 8.55 -23.69 -13.01
C ASN A 86 8.56 -23.63 -14.53
N PRO A 87 8.57 -22.43 -15.16
CA PRO A 87 8.59 -22.31 -16.62
C PRO A 87 9.83 -22.93 -17.27
N ALA A 88 10.95 -23.03 -16.55
CA ALA A 88 12.18 -23.67 -17.03
C ALA A 88 12.18 -25.20 -16.82
N ASP A 89 11.25 -25.75 -16.04
CA ASP A 89 11.13 -27.20 -15.86
C ASP A 89 10.44 -27.85 -17.07
N ARG A 90 11.15 -28.77 -17.71
CA ARG A 90 10.64 -29.52 -18.87
C ARG A 90 9.46 -30.42 -18.49
N GLU A 91 9.43 -30.90 -17.25
CA GLU A 91 8.36 -31.76 -16.73
C GLU A 91 7.15 -30.94 -16.26
N LYS A 92 7.25 -29.60 -16.23
CA LYS A 92 6.22 -28.66 -15.77
C LYS A 92 5.62 -29.08 -14.43
N LYS A 93 6.45 -29.49 -13.47
CA LYS A 93 5.96 -29.91 -12.15
C LYS A 93 5.15 -28.79 -11.53
N LEU A 94 3.98 -29.17 -11.04
CA LEU A 94 3.10 -28.31 -10.26
C LEU A 94 3.38 -28.57 -8.79
N THR A 95 3.63 -27.52 -8.03
CA THR A 95 3.94 -27.65 -6.60
C THR A 95 3.19 -26.58 -5.83
N VAL A 96 2.56 -26.99 -4.72
CA VAL A 96 1.88 -26.06 -3.83
C VAL A 96 2.91 -25.42 -2.90
N PHE A 97 2.89 -24.10 -2.86
CA PHE A 97 3.70 -23.28 -1.99
C PHE A 97 2.82 -22.48 -1.03
N GLU A 98 3.33 -22.30 0.18
CA GLU A 98 2.89 -21.31 1.14
C GLU A 98 3.76 -20.06 0.98
N ALA A 99 3.13 -18.97 0.54
CA ALA A 99 3.73 -17.64 0.48
C ALA A 99 3.50 -16.93 1.81
N GLN A 100 4.58 -16.67 2.54
CA GLN A 100 4.52 -15.97 3.83
C GLN A 100 4.63 -14.46 3.63
N LEU A 101 3.64 -13.73 4.13
CA LEU A 101 3.46 -12.30 3.93
C LEU A 101 3.54 -11.59 5.27
N LYS A 102 4.32 -10.52 5.34
CA LYS A 102 4.44 -9.69 6.54
C LYS A 102 4.27 -8.21 6.22
N ARG A 103 3.52 -7.50 7.05
CA ARG A 103 3.42 -6.04 7.01
C ARG A 103 4.56 -5.47 7.84
N LEU A 104 5.43 -4.71 7.18
CA LEU A 104 6.59 -4.07 7.79
C LEU A 104 6.43 -2.55 7.69
N TYR A 105 7.02 -1.83 8.64
CA TYR A 105 7.01 -0.37 8.64
C TYR A 105 8.34 0.15 8.10
N LYS A 106 8.25 1.03 7.11
CA LYS A 106 9.41 1.79 6.63
C LYS A 106 9.83 2.83 7.68
N SER A 107 11.00 3.43 7.48
CA SER A 107 11.52 4.50 8.34
C SER A 107 10.63 5.76 8.36
N ASP A 108 9.77 5.95 7.36
CA ASP A 108 8.75 6.99 7.31
C ASP A 108 7.47 6.65 8.09
N GLY A 109 7.42 5.47 8.72
CA GLY A 109 6.28 4.96 9.48
C GLY A 109 5.13 4.46 8.61
N GLN A 110 5.31 4.32 7.29
CA GLN A 110 4.29 3.78 6.40
C GLN A 110 4.33 2.25 6.38
N PRO A 111 3.17 1.57 6.56
CA PRO A 111 3.11 0.12 6.48
C PRO A 111 3.21 -0.35 5.02
N GLN A 112 3.90 -1.45 4.80
CA GLN A 112 3.98 -2.12 3.50
C GLN A 112 4.06 -3.63 3.66
N TRP A 113 3.23 -4.35 2.90
CA TRP A 113 3.29 -5.80 2.81
C TRP A 113 4.50 -6.28 2.00
N HIS A 114 5.14 -7.34 2.48
CA HIS A 114 6.28 -7.98 1.84
C HIS A 114 6.05 -9.49 1.73
N LEU A 115 6.42 -10.06 0.60
CA LEU A 115 6.69 -11.49 0.45
C LEU A 115 8.00 -11.81 1.16
N THR A 116 7.91 -12.58 2.24
CA THR A 116 9.05 -12.93 3.09
C THR A 116 9.53 -14.35 2.87
N ALA A 117 8.64 -15.28 2.52
CA ALA A 117 9.05 -16.62 2.14
C ALA A 117 8.13 -17.30 1.14
N LEU A 118 8.67 -18.30 0.42
CA LEU A 118 7.91 -19.28 -0.38
C LEU A 118 8.33 -20.69 0.04
N VAL A 119 7.44 -21.42 0.70
CA VAL A 119 7.72 -22.73 1.31
C VAL A 119 6.90 -23.80 0.62
N SER A 120 7.53 -24.86 0.09
CA SER A 120 6.79 -25.98 -0.52
C SER A 120 6.38 -27.02 0.51
N HIS A 121 5.14 -27.53 0.40
CA HIS A 121 4.61 -28.62 1.22
C HIS A 121 4.84 -30.01 0.59
N GLY A 122 5.94 -30.17 -0.15
CA GLY A 122 6.31 -31.46 -0.74
C GLY A 122 6.72 -32.46 0.34
N LEU A 123 5.83 -33.42 0.64
CA LEU A 123 6.08 -34.51 1.57
C LEU A 123 7.35 -35.30 1.16
N VAL A 124 8.22 -35.54 2.15
CA VAL A 124 9.49 -36.29 2.08
C VAL A 124 10.65 -35.50 1.46
N GLY A 125 11.25 -34.60 2.25
CA GLY A 125 12.60 -34.10 1.95
C GLY A 125 12.86 -32.63 2.25
N GLY A 126 11.83 -31.83 2.60
CA GLY A 126 11.98 -30.53 3.28
C GLY A 126 13.06 -29.60 2.72
N GLN A 127 13.36 -29.66 1.42
CA GLN A 127 14.36 -28.79 0.82
C GLN A 127 13.74 -27.40 0.76
N ARG A 128 14.12 -26.57 1.73
CA ARG A 128 13.99 -25.12 1.66
C ARG A 128 14.74 -24.70 0.41
N LEU A 129 14.01 -24.18 -0.58
CA LEU A 129 14.59 -23.72 -1.86
C LEU A 129 15.41 -22.43 -1.70
N GLY A 130 15.73 -22.05 -0.46
CA GLY A 130 16.46 -20.83 -0.11
C GLY A 130 15.61 -19.58 -0.18
N TRP A 131 14.28 -19.71 -0.29
CA TRP A 131 13.36 -18.60 -0.45
C TRP A 131 12.73 -18.18 0.87
N ASP A 132 13.53 -18.21 1.94
CA ASP A 132 13.05 -18.01 3.30
C ASP A 132 13.22 -16.55 3.75
N ASN A 133 13.75 -15.67 2.87
CA ASN A 133 14.15 -14.30 3.17
C ASN A 133 13.90 -13.34 1.98
N LEU A 134 12.79 -13.50 1.28
CA LEU A 134 12.56 -12.82 0.01
C LEU A 134 12.42 -11.30 0.12
N MET A 135 12.07 -10.75 1.30
CA MET A 135 11.89 -9.31 1.60
C MET A 135 11.39 -8.48 0.42
N THR A 136 10.50 -9.06 -0.38
CA THR A 136 10.10 -8.51 -1.67
C THR A 136 8.82 -7.71 -1.45
N PRO A 137 8.81 -6.41 -1.75
CA PRO A 137 7.63 -5.60 -1.56
C PRO A 137 6.47 -6.11 -2.42
N ILE A 138 5.26 -6.19 -1.84
CA ILE A 138 4.06 -6.50 -2.59
C ILE A 138 3.75 -5.34 -3.54
N GLN A 139 3.72 -5.65 -4.82
CA GLN A 139 3.45 -4.72 -5.90
C GLN A 139 1.98 -4.84 -6.28
N THR A 140 1.23 -3.75 -6.15
CA THR A 140 -0.08 -3.67 -6.80
C THR A 140 0.14 -3.67 -8.30
N ALA A 141 -0.62 -4.51 -9.02
CA ALA A 141 -0.74 -4.33 -10.46
C ALA A 141 -1.22 -2.89 -10.66
N LYS A 142 -0.43 -2.04 -11.32
CA LYS A 142 -0.86 -0.68 -11.63
C LYS A 142 -2.19 -0.79 -12.38
N THR A 143 -3.28 -0.39 -11.74
CA THR A 143 -4.52 -0.09 -12.45
C THR A 143 -4.19 1.11 -13.31
N THR A 144 -3.93 0.88 -14.60
CA THR A 144 -3.80 1.95 -15.58
C THR A 144 -5.05 2.83 -15.46
N PRO A 145 -4.91 4.15 -15.24
CA PRO A 145 -6.05 5.06 -15.14
C PRO A 145 -6.84 5.13 -16.45
#